data_AF-A0A087D507-F1
#
_entry.id   AF-A0A087D507-F1
#
_cell.length_a   1.000
_cell.length_b   1.000
_cell.length_c   1.000
_cell.angle_alpha   90.00
_cell.angle_beta   90.00
_cell.angle_gamma   90.00
#
_symmetry.space_group_name_H-M   'P 1'
#
loop_
_entity.id
_entity.type
_entity.pdbx_description
1 polymer ?
#
loop_
_entity_poly.entity_id
_entity_poly.type
_entity_poly.pdbx_seq_one_letter_code
_entity_poly.pdbx_strand_id
1 'polypeptide(L)'
;MGIRQQTIDDYGAFVEKFKPKKTTDDCYTHPAVYEAIKDWACREYGIDPSKVVRPFYPGGDYERFDYSDGKVVVDNPPFSILSKICAFYRDNHIPFFLFAPNLTIFSSASRNGAHMLVTDCAIEYANGAIVNTSFVTSFGDDLIRTAPDLTKLVNDTVKRVRRESRKHLPKYAYPPELLTVTRLNKVGKAGVDFRVKASDVAFTPRLASQKAMKKAIFGGGYLMSEAKAAELKAAELKAAELKAAELKAAELKAAEDVKAAEDVTIWPLNDKEKQIIEKLG
;
A
#
# COMPACT_ATOMS: atom_id res chain seq x y z
N MET A 1 22.91 51.48 -13.78
CA MET A 1 22.27 50.95 -12.55
C MET A 1 21.12 50.06 -12.98
N GLY A 2 21.00 48.82 -12.49
CA GLY A 2 19.79 48.04 -12.73
C GLY A 2 19.89 46.51 -12.85
N ILE A 3 20.98 45.85 -12.45
CA ILE A 3 21.04 44.38 -12.46
C ILE A 3 21.60 43.91 -11.12
N ARG A 4 20.82 44.02 -10.04
CA ARG A 4 21.18 43.42 -8.74
C ARG A 4 20.00 43.24 -7.76
N GLN A 5 18.78 43.13 -8.25
CA GLN A 5 17.59 42.97 -7.40
C GLN A 5 16.72 41.74 -7.73
N GLN A 6 17.05 40.92 -8.74
CA GLN A 6 16.20 39.78 -9.15
C GLN A 6 16.66 38.41 -8.64
N THR A 7 17.86 38.27 -8.06
CA THR A 7 18.40 36.95 -7.66
C THR A 7 18.22 36.61 -6.19
N ILE A 8 17.87 37.58 -5.33
CA ILE A 8 17.77 37.35 -3.88
C ILE A 8 16.39 36.80 -3.49
N ASP A 9 15.33 37.16 -4.25
CA ASP A 9 13.97 36.68 -3.98
C ASP A 9 13.78 35.19 -4.33
N ASP A 10 14.55 34.68 -5.30
CA ASP A 10 14.46 33.28 -5.76
C ASP A 10 15.17 32.31 -4.79
N TYR A 11 16.21 32.78 -4.08
CA TYR A 11 16.90 31.97 -3.07
C TYR A 11 16.04 31.74 -1.82
N GLY A 12 15.27 32.75 -1.40
CA GLY A 12 14.32 32.63 -0.28
C GLY A 12 13.23 31.60 -0.57
N ALA A 13 12.62 31.67 -1.77
CA ALA A 13 11.63 30.70 -2.24
C ALA A 13 12.22 29.29 -2.47
N PHE A 14 13.48 29.21 -2.89
CA PHE A 14 14.21 27.95 -3.04
C PHE A 14 14.46 27.27 -1.69
N VAL A 15 14.92 28.00 -0.68
CA VAL A 15 15.17 27.47 0.68
C VAL A 15 13.85 27.08 1.37
N GLU A 16 12.76 27.80 1.13
CA GLU A 16 11.41 27.44 1.60
C GLU A 16 10.96 26.05 1.13
N LYS A 17 11.32 25.61 -0.08
CA LYS A 17 11.02 24.25 -0.57
C LYS A 17 11.70 23.14 0.23
N PHE A 18 12.82 23.44 0.88
CA PHE A 18 13.59 22.49 1.69
C PHE A 18 13.30 22.62 3.19
N LYS A 19 12.51 23.60 3.62
CA LYS A 19 11.99 23.63 4.99
C LYS A 19 11.04 22.43 5.15
N PRO A 20 11.22 21.60 6.20
CA PRO A 20 10.28 20.54 6.51
C PRO A 20 8.89 21.16 6.71
N LYS A 21 7.98 20.94 5.76
CA LYS A 21 6.57 21.33 5.94
C LYS A 21 6.04 20.52 7.13
N LYS A 22 5.43 21.20 8.11
CA LYS A 22 4.89 20.57 9.32
C LYS A 22 3.83 19.50 9.01
N THR A 23 3.11 19.67 7.91
CA THR A 23 2.17 18.71 7.31
C THR A 23 2.29 18.80 5.78
N THR A 24 2.63 17.69 5.10
CA THR A 24 2.60 17.61 3.63
C THR A 24 1.31 16.93 3.16
N ASP A 25 0.82 17.37 1.99
CA ASP A 25 -0.36 16.87 1.26
C ASP A 25 -0.25 15.38 0.84
N ASP A 26 0.93 14.79 0.99
CA ASP A 26 1.30 13.53 0.37
C ASP A 26 0.67 12.29 1.02
N CYS A 27 0.14 12.43 2.24
CA CYS A 27 -0.30 11.28 3.04
C CYS A 27 -1.81 11.14 3.14
N TYR A 28 -2.63 11.82 2.33
CA TYR A 28 -4.09 11.63 2.44
C TYR A 28 -4.54 10.21 2.08
N THR A 29 -5.41 9.66 2.91
CA THR A 29 -6.08 8.38 2.66
C THR A 29 -7.23 8.59 1.67
N HIS A 30 -7.43 7.64 0.75
CA HIS A 30 -8.57 7.66 -0.17
C HIS A 30 -9.90 7.83 0.62
N PRO A 31 -10.82 8.73 0.20
CA PRO A 31 -12.02 9.07 0.99
C PRO A 31 -12.82 7.85 1.44
N ALA A 32 -13.08 6.89 0.54
CA ALA A 32 -13.82 5.67 0.90
C ALA A 32 -13.13 4.82 2.00
N VAL A 33 -11.79 4.78 2.03
CA VAL A 33 -11.03 4.04 3.06
C VAL A 33 -11.08 4.80 4.38
N TYR A 34 -10.90 6.13 4.32
CA TYR A 34 -11.01 6.99 5.50
C TYR A 34 -12.38 6.89 6.16
N GLU A 35 -13.47 7.02 5.38
CA GLU A 35 -14.84 6.94 5.88
C GLU A 35 -15.13 5.58 6.52
N ALA A 36 -14.68 4.47 5.91
CA ALA A 36 -14.85 3.15 6.51
C ALA A 36 -14.17 3.03 7.89
N ILE A 37 -12.98 3.62 8.06
CA ILE A 37 -12.24 3.63 9.33
C ILE A 37 -12.93 4.55 10.34
N LYS A 38 -13.34 5.75 9.92
CA LYS A 38 -14.08 6.71 10.74
C LYS A 38 -15.37 6.09 11.27
N ASP A 39 -16.18 5.50 10.40
CA ASP A 39 -17.45 4.89 10.77
C ASP A 39 -17.25 3.73 11.74
N TRP A 40 -16.19 2.94 11.56
CA TRP A 40 -15.83 1.88 12.50
C TRP A 40 -15.45 2.45 13.87
N ALA A 41 -14.56 3.43 13.92
CA ALA A 41 -14.13 4.04 15.18
C ALA A 41 -15.31 4.71 15.91
N CYS A 42 -16.22 5.34 15.17
CA CYS A 42 -17.43 5.95 15.74
C CYS A 42 -18.36 4.91 16.38
N ARG A 43 -18.59 3.77 15.71
CA ARG A 43 -19.41 2.69 16.28
C ARG A 43 -18.74 2.04 17.49
N GLU A 44 -17.44 1.76 17.39
CA GLU A 44 -16.70 1.04 18.43
C GLU A 44 -16.59 1.85 19.73
N TYR A 45 -16.31 3.14 19.63
CA TYR A 45 -16.03 3.99 20.80
C TYR A 45 -17.14 5.00 21.10
N GLY A 46 -18.27 4.94 20.40
CA GLY A 46 -19.38 5.88 20.60
C GLY A 46 -19.02 7.33 20.25
N ILE A 47 -18.10 7.55 19.31
CA ILE A 47 -17.73 8.89 18.84
C ILE A 47 -18.89 9.45 18.01
N ASP A 48 -19.34 10.66 18.32
CA ASP A 48 -20.30 11.39 17.48
C ASP A 48 -19.65 11.74 16.13
N PRO A 49 -20.16 11.22 15.00
CA PRO A 49 -19.58 11.49 13.69
C PRO A 49 -19.55 12.98 13.31
N SER A 50 -20.43 13.80 13.89
CA SER A 50 -20.48 15.25 13.64
C SER A 50 -19.37 16.02 14.35
N LYS A 51 -18.75 15.40 15.37
CA LYS A 51 -17.65 15.96 16.18
C LYS A 51 -16.28 15.56 15.67
N VAL A 52 -16.21 14.69 14.65
CA VAL A 52 -14.94 14.26 14.06
C VAL A 52 -14.25 15.43 13.35
N VAL A 53 -12.98 15.67 13.71
CA VAL A 53 -12.14 16.69 13.09
C VAL A 53 -10.86 16.11 12.52
N ARG A 54 -10.33 16.81 11.51
CA ARG A 54 -9.14 16.44 10.75
C ARG A 54 -8.14 17.60 10.72
N PRO A 55 -7.33 17.78 11.77
CA PRO A 55 -6.41 18.92 11.88
C PRO A 55 -5.16 18.77 11.00
N PHE A 56 -4.93 17.61 10.37
CA PHE A 56 -3.79 17.38 9.50
C PHE A 56 -4.14 17.66 8.04
N TYR A 57 -3.91 18.90 7.63
CA TYR A 57 -4.07 19.34 6.25
C TYR A 57 -2.96 20.31 5.83
N PRO A 58 -2.77 20.56 4.52
CA PRO A 58 -1.79 21.52 4.03
C PRO A 58 -1.96 22.89 4.68
N GLY A 59 -0.93 23.34 5.41
CA GLY A 59 -0.97 24.60 6.16
C GLY A 59 -1.72 24.55 7.50
N GLY A 60 -2.24 23.40 7.89
CA GLY A 60 -2.86 23.17 9.19
C GLY A 60 -1.84 23.19 10.33
N ASP A 61 -2.31 23.60 11.51
CA ASP A 61 -1.55 23.58 12.75
C ASP A 61 -2.38 22.87 13.83
N TYR A 62 -2.09 21.58 14.03
CA TYR A 62 -2.82 20.77 15.01
C TYR A 62 -2.64 21.26 16.45
N GLU A 63 -1.59 22.04 16.74
CA GLU A 63 -1.39 22.59 18.09
C GLU A 63 -2.31 23.79 18.35
N ARG A 64 -2.77 24.49 17.29
CA ARG A 64 -3.62 25.68 17.37
C ARG A 64 -5.06 25.45 16.92
N PHE A 65 -5.40 24.22 16.57
CA PHE A 65 -6.75 23.86 16.16
C PHE A 65 -7.71 23.96 17.35
N ASP A 66 -8.95 24.40 17.10
CA ASP A 66 -9.97 24.49 18.14
C ASP A 66 -10.63 23.11 18.37
N TYR A 67 -10.28 22.46 19.48
CA TYR A 67 -10.83 21.17 19.92
C TYR A 67 -11.99 21.30 20.92
N SER A 68 -12.52 22.52 21.14
CA SER A 68 -13.68 22.72 22.00
C SER A 68 -14.93 22.02 21.45
N ASP A 69 -16.00 21.97 22.26
CA ASP A 69 -17.30 21.40 21.86
C ASP A 69 -17.25 19.87 21.61
N GLY A 70 -16.39 19.15 22.35
CA GLY A 70 -16.34 17.68 22.33
C GLY A 70 -15.78 17.09 21.04
N LYS A 71 -14.98 17.86 20.28
CA LYS A 71 -14.36 17.40 19.04
C LYS A 71 -13.41 16.24 19.28
N VAL A 72 -13.42 15.29 18.35
CA VAL A 72 -12.58 14.09 18.39
C VAL A 72 -11.73 14.04 17.13
N VAL A 73 -10.43 13.83 17.28
CA VAL A 73 -9.53 13.71 16.13
C VAL A 73 -9.63 12.31 15.56
N VAL A 74 -10.13 12.16 14.33
CA VAL A 74 -10.03 10.91 13.58
C VAL A 74 -9.31 11.20 12.28
N ASP A 75 -8.01 10.96 12.22
CA ASP A 75 -7.22 11.47 11.11
C ASP A 75 -5.90 10.72 10.88
N ASN A 76 -5.27 11.05 9.77
CA ASN A 76 -3.97 10.57 9.35
C ASN A 76 -2.90 11.63 9.65
N PRO A 77 -2.13 11.47 10.73
CA PRO A 77 -1.04 12.38 11.05
C PRO A 77 0.22 12.06 10.24
N PRO A 78 1.16 13.02 10.12
CA PRO A 78 2.52 12.71 9.70
C PRO A 78 3.18 11.73 10.69
N PHE A 79 3.45 10.50 10.24
CA PHE A 79 3.97 9.42 11.09
C PHE A 79 5.32 9.73 11.75
N SER A 80 6.15 10.57 11.12
CA SER A 80 7.46 10.98 11.64
C SER A 80 7.39 11.73 12.98
N ILE A 81 6.26 12.36 13.29
CA ILE A 81 6.04 13.09 14.54
C ILE A 81 4.86 12.54 15.35
N LEU A 82 4.41 11.31 15.05
CA LEU A 82 3.27 10.67 15.72
C LEU A 82 3.41 10.67 17.25
N SER A 83 4.61 10.38 17.75
CA SER A 83 4.89 10.41 19.20
C SER A 83 4.63 11.78 19.82
N LYS A 84 5.07 12.87 19.15
CA LYS A 84 4.83 14.25 19.60
C LYS A 84 3.34 14.59 19.57
N ILE A 85 2.63 14.13 18.54
CA ILE A 85 1.19 14.35 18.38
C ILE A 85 0.42 13.65 19.50
N CYS A 86 0.69 12.37 19.75
CA CYS A 86 0.04 11.61 20.82
C CYS A 86 0.29 12.25 22.20
N ALA A 87 1.54 12.69 22.48
CA ALA A 87 1.86 13.40 23.71
C ALA A 87 1.06 14.69 23.86
N PHE A 88 1.01 15.53 22.80
CA PHE A 88 0.25 16.77 22.81
C PHE A 88 -1.25 16.52 23.06
N TYR A 89 -1.86 15.57 22.36
CA TYR A 89 -3.28 15.27 22.56
C TYR A 89 -3.58 14.73 23.95
N ARG A 90 -2.73 13.84 24.49
CA ARG A 90 -2.87 13.38 25.87
C ARG A 90 -2.77 14.53 26.86
N ASP A 91 -1.72 15.35 26.77
CA ASP A 91 -1.44 16.41 27.75
C ASP A 91 -2.52 17.52 27.73
N ASN A 92 -3.24 17.67 26.62
CA ASN A 92 -4.35 18.61 26.46
C ASN A 92 -5.73 17.94 26.54
N HIS A 93 -5.80 16.66 26.93
CA HIS A 93 -7.05 15.89 27.03
C HIS A 93 -7.90 15.90 25.75
N ILE A 94 -7.26 15.87 24.58
CA ILE A 94 -7.91 15.82 23.28
C ILE A 94 -8.14 14.35 22.91
N PRO A 95 -9.40 13.90 22.73
CA PRO A 95 -9.68 12.53 22.34
C PRO A 95 -9.30 12.28 20.87
N PHE A 96 -8.71 11.10 20.58
CA PHE A 96 -8.24 10.79 19.24
C PHE A 96 -8.30 9.30 18.85
N PHE A 97 -8.36 9.09 17.54
CA PHE A 97 -8.12 7.83 16.82
C PHE A 97 -7.27 8.14 15.57
N LEU A 98 -5.99 7.78 15.60
CA LEU A 98 -5.01 8.17 14.57
C LEU A 98 -4.47 6.97 13.81
N PHE A 99 -4.16 7.19 12.55
CA PHE A 99 -3.43 6.25 11.71
C PHE A 99 -1.97 6.20 12.18
N ALA A 100 -1.37 5.01 12.16
CA ALA A 100 -0.01 4.78 12.67
C ALA A 100 0.75 3.76 11.81
N PRO A 101 2.10 3.86 11.74
CA PRO A 101 2.91 2.86 11.06
C PRO A 101 2.90 1.54 11.83
N ASN A 102 2.59 0.42 11.16
CA ASN A 102 2.39 -0.87 11.83
C ASN A 102 3.65 -1.35 12.59
N LEU A 103 4.78 -1.47 11.90
CA LEU A 103 5.99 -2.07 12.47
C LEU A 103 6.63 -1.26 13.60
N THR A 104 6.40 0.06 13.63
CA THR A 104 6.98 0.95 14.64
C THR A 104 5.95 1.48 15.62
N ILE A 105 4.75 0.89 15.68
CA ILE A 105 3.66 1.37 16.54
C ILE A 105 4.07 1.39 18.02
N PHE A 106 4.76 0.36 18.50
CA PHE A 106 5.21 0.30 19.90
C PHE A 106 6.20 1.42 20.24
N SER A 107 7.15 1.75 19.37
CA SER A 107 8.10 2.83 19.66
C SER A 107 7.50 4.22 19.47
N SER A 108 6.47 4.33 18.63
CA SER A 108 5.79 5.60 18.29
C SER A 108 4.68 5.96 19.28
N ALA A 109 4.06 4.99 19.94
CA ALA A 109 2.86 5.20 20.76
C ALA A 109 3.03 4.84 22.25
N SER A 110 3.82 3.81 22.60
CA SER A 110 3.85 3.26 23.98
C SER A 110 4.30 4.26 25.04
N ARG A 111 5.22 5.17 24.70
CA ARG A 111 5.71 6.20 25.63
C ARG A 111 4.68 7.30 25.92
N ASN A 112 3.58 7.32 25.15
CA ASN A 112 2.63 8.42 25.19
C ASN A 112 1.27 8.05 25.79
N GLY A 113 1.11 6.84 26.35
CA GLY A 113 -0.15 6.40 26.96
C GLY A 113 -1.30 6.22 25.96
N ALA A 114 -0.98 6.14 24.65
CA ALA A 114 -1.97 5.81 23.63
C ALA A 114 -2.14 4.28 23.55
N HIS A 115 -3.40 3.85 23.42
CA HIS A 115 -3.78 2.48 23.13
C HIS A 115 -3.49 2.14 21.67
N MET A 116 -3.17 0.89 21.39
CA MET A 116 -2.68 0.45 20.07
C MET A 116 -3.56 -0.64 19.48
N LEU A 117 -3.99 -0.45 18.24
CA LEU A 117 -4.73 -1.42 17.45
C LEU A 117 -3.84 -1.92 16.31
N VAL A 118 -3.42 -3.18 16.39
CA VAL A 118 -2.54 -3.79 15.39
C VAL A 118 -3.38 -4.45 14.29
N THR A 119 -3.33 -3.88 13.08
CA THR A 119 -4.17 -4.31 11.94
C THR A 119 -3.41 -4.61 10.66
N ASP A 120 -2.20 -4.03 10.47
CA ASP A 120 -1.34 -4.25 9.30
C ASP A 120 -2.05 -4.06 7.93
N CYS A 121 -2.89 -3.03 7.82
CA CYS A 121 -3.66 -2.77 6.61
C CYS A 121 -2.79 -2.08 5.56
N ALA A 122 -2.63 -2.67 4.38
CA ALA A 122 -1.88 -2.08 3.27
C ALA A 122 -2.69 -0.97 2.58
N ILE A 123 -2.58 0.26 3.09
CA ILE A 123 -3.32 1.43 2.61
C ILE A 123 -2.46 2.21 1.61
N GLU A 124 -3.08 2.59 0.49
CA GLU A 124 -2.48 3.45 -0.52
C GLU A 124 -2.86 4.90 -0.25
N TYR A 125 -1.84 5.76 -0.16
CA TYR A 125 -1.98 7.19 0.12
C TYR A 125 -1.91 8.02 -1.16
N ALA A 126 -2.28 9.30 -1.07
CA ALA A 126 -2.36 10.21 -2.22
C ALA A 126 -1.05 10.33 -3.02
N ASN A 127 0.11 10.18 -2.37
CA ASN A 127 1.42 10.11 -3.02
C ASN A 127 1.74 8.77 -3.71
N GLY A 128 0.82 7.80 -3.71
CA GLY A 128 1.00 6.47 -4.29
C GLY A 128 1.78 5.49 -3.39
N ALA A 129 2.23 5.92 -2.20
CA ALA A 129 2.87 5.03 -1.26
C ALA A 129 1.84 4.04 -0.69
N ILE A 130 2.22 2.76 -0.64
CA ILE A 130 1.44 1.72 0.05
C ILE A 130 2.13 1.50 1.39
N VAL A 131 1.48 1.88 2.49
CA VAL A 131 2.03 1.72 3.84
C VAL A 131 1.15 0.80 4.66
N ASN A 132 1.79 -0.16 5.33
CA ASN A 132 1.15 -1.02 6.30
C ASN A 132 0.78 -0.21 7.54
N THR A 133 -0.52 -0.08 7.75
CA THR A 133 -1.11 0.88 8.67
C THR A 133 -1.88 0.17 9.77
N SER A 134 -1.60 0.61 11.00
CA SER A 134 -2.29 0.26 12.23
C SER A 134 -2.85 1.54 12.85
N PHE A 135 -3.44 1.47 14.05
CA PHE A 135 -4.11 2.64 14.64
C PHE A 135 -3.72 2.85 16.10
N VAL A 136 -3.71 4.10 16.54
CA VAL A 136 -3.49 4.47 17.94
C VAL A 136 -4.66 5.32 18.42
N THR A 137 -5.05 5.16 19.68
CA THR A 137 -6.25 5.82 20.21
C THR A 137 -6.13 6.17 21.68
N SER A 138 -6.90 7.16 22.12
CA SER A 138 -7.10 7.49 23.54
C SER A 138 -8.28 6.75 24.17
N PHE A 139 -8.98 5.89 23.42
CA PHE A 139 -10.17 5.18 23.88
C PHE A 139 -9.88 3.73 24.29
N GLY A 140 -10.75 3.19 25.15
CA GLY A 140 -10.68 1.81 25.63
C GLY A 140 -9.68 1.62 26.77
N ASP A 141 -9.65 0.40 27.30
CA ASP A 141 -8.80 0.05 28.45
C ASP A 141 -7.57 -0.79 28.03
N ASP A 142 -7.66 -1.51 26.91
CA ASP A 142 -6.59 -2.38 26.42
C ASP A 142 -5.42 -1.57 25.88
N LEU A 143 -4.22 -1.71 26.45
CA LEU A 143 -3.03 -1.03 25.94
C LEU A 143 -2.70 -1.44 24.49
N ILE A 144 -2.84 -2.73 24.18
CA ILE A 144 -2.60 -3.31 22.85
C ILE A 144 -3.72 -4.30 22.56
N ARG A 145 -4.39 -4.16 21.41
CA ARG A 145 -5.33 -5.16 20.91
C ARG A 145 -5.23 -5.36 19.39
N THR A 146 -5.78 -6.46 18.93
CA THR A 146 -6.05 -6.68 17.50
C THR A 146 -7.49 -6.27 17.19
N ALA A 147 -7.78 -5.97 15.91
CA ALA A 147 -9.13 -5.59 15.47
C ALA A 147 -9.46 -6.26 14.13
N PRO A 148 -9.76 -7.58 14.10
CA PRO A 148 -9.89 -8.35 12.86
C PRO A 148 -11.03 -7.89 11.96
N ASP A 149 -12.11 -7.36 12.54
CA ASP A 149 -13.24 -6.79 11.83
C ASP A 149 -12.88 -5.47 11.14
N LEU A 150 -12.14 -4.57 11.82
CA LEU A 150 -11.55 -3.38 11.21
C LEU A 150 -10.58 -3.77 10.09
N THR A 151 -9.68 -4.73 10.34
CA THR A 151 -8.72 -5.23 9.34
C THR A 151 -9.44 -5.71 8.08
N LYS A 152 -10.50 -6.50 8.24
CA LYS A 152 -11.31 -6.99 7.11
C LYS A 152 -11.98 -5.83 6.38
N LEU A 153 -12.63 -4.92 7.11
CA LEU A 153 -13.33 -3.76 6.55
C LEU A 153 -12.42 -2.88 5.70
N VAL A 154 -11.23 -2.54 6.21
CA VAL A 154 -10.24 -1.71 5.51
C VAL A 154 -9.72 -2.43 4.27
N ASN A 155 -9.31 -3.70 4.41
CA ASN A 155 -8.75 -4.47 3.30
C ASN A 155 -9.77 -4.67 2.16
N ASP A 156 -11.04 -4.93 2.49
CA ASP A 156 -12.09 -5.07 1.48
C ASP A 156 -12.40 -3.74 0.79
N THR A 157 -12.36 -2.63 1.54
CA THR A 157 -12.52 -1.28 0.99
C THR A 157 -11.37 -0.90 0.06
N VAL A 158 -10.12 -1.16 0.44
CA VAL A 158 -8.94 -0.96 -0.41
C VAL A 158 -9.04 -1.77 -1.70
N LYS A 159 -9.46 -3.05 -1.62
CA LYS A 159 -9.68 -3.89 -2.81
C LYS A 159 -10.76 -3.30 -3.73
N ARG A 160 -11.87 -2.79 -3.16
CA ARG A 160 -12.96 -2.18 -3.93
C ARG A 160 -12.47 -0.93 -4.67
N VAL A 161 -11.84 0.01 -3.96
CA VAL A 161 -11.28 1.25 -4.54
C VAL A 161 -10.30 0.93 -5.67
N ARG A 162 -9.41 -0.05 -5.49
CA ARG A 162 -8.47 -0.49 -6.52
C ARG A 162 -9.14 -1.12 -7.74
N ARG A 163 -10.29 -1.76 -7.58
CA ARG A 163 -11.06 -2.32 -8.70
C ARG A 163 -11.76 -1.22 -9.49
N GLU A 164 -12.32 -0.23 -8.80
CA GLU A 164 -13.02 0.91 -9.41
C GLU A 164 -12.07 1.87 -10.13
N SER A 165 -10.86 2.08 -9.60
CA SER A 165 -9.84 2.93 -10.24
C SER A 165 -9.22 2.31 -11.49
N ARG A 166 -9.33 0.99 -11.69
CA ARG A 166 -8.83 0.32 -12.90
C ARG A 166 -9.72 0.63 -14.09
N LYS A 167 -9.21 1.46 -15.01
CA LYS A 167 -9.80 1.63 -16.34
C LYS A 167 -10.06 0.27 -16.98
N HIS A 168 -11.32 -0.02 -17.30
CA HIS A 168 -11.70 -1.21 -18.06
C HIS A 168 -11.26 -1.05 -19.51
N LEU A 169 -10.01 -1.46 -19.78
CA LEU A 169 -9.52 -1.58 -21.14
C LEU A 169 -10.13 -2.83 -21.79
N PRO A 170 -10.62 -2.74 -23.04
CA PRO A 170 -11.12 -3.92 -23.75
C PRO A 170 -10.01 -4.97 -23.84
N LYS A 171 -10.35 -6.20 -23.47
CA LYS A 171 -9.46 -7.35 -23.63
C LYS A 171 -9.64 -7.89 -25.05
N TYR A 172 -8.53 -8.06 -25.77
CA TYR A 172 -8.53 -8.68 -27.08
C TYR A 172 -7.91 -10.08 -26.98
N ALA A 173 -8.58 -11.07 -27.58
CA ALA A 173 -8.00 -12.37 -27.84
C ALA A 173 -7.44 -12.38 -29.27
N TYR A 174 -6.22 -12.90 -29.41
CA TYR A 174 -5.58 -13.07 -30.72
C TYR A 174 -5.62 -14.55 -31.13
N PRO A 175 -5.66 -14.83 -32.43
CA PRO A 175 -5.60 -16.20 -32.92
C PRO A 175 -4.26 -16.87 -32.53
N PRO A 176 -4.23 -18.21 -32.37
CA PRO A 176 -3.02 -18.95 -31.98
C PRO A 176 -1.81 -18.68 -32.89
N GLU A 177 -2.07 -18.42 -34.17
CA GLU A 177 -1.08 -18.16 -35.22
C GLU A 177 -0.46 -16.77 -35.12
N LEU A 178 -0.97 -15.89 -34.25
CA LEU A 178 -0.37 -14.58 -34.01
C LEU A 178 0.60 -14.63 -32.83
N LEU A 179 1.89 -14.45 -33.13
CA LEU A 179 2.93 -14.18 -32.17
C LEU A 179 2.88 -12.73 -31.71
N THR A 180 2.90 -12.53 -30.40
CA THR A 180 3.15 -11.22 -29.80
C THR A 180 4.26 -11.34 -28.77
N VAL A 181 5.00 -10.25 -28.55
CA VAL A 181 6.07 -10.21 -27.53
C VAL A 181 5.53 -10.57 -26.14
N THR A 182 4.29 -10.19 -25.82
CA THR A 182 3.63 -10.56 -24.56
C THR A 182 3.46 -12.06 -24.35
N ARG A 183 3.26 -12.84 -25.42
CA ARG A 183 3.21 -14.31 -25.33
C ARG A 183 4.60 -14.88 -25.02
N LEU A 184 5.63 -14.39 -25.73
CA LEU A 184 7.02 -14.77 -25.48
C LEU A 184 7.48 -14.40 -24.06
N ASN A 185 7.09 -13.23 -23.55
CA ASN A 185 7.40 -12.81 -22.19
C ASN A 185 6.85 -13.78 -21.13
N LYS A 186 5.66 -14.37 -21.36
CA LYS A 186 5.09 -15.37 -20.43
C LYS A 186 5.93 -16.64 -20.41
N VAL A 187 6.32 -17.12 -21.60
CA VAL A 187 7.12 -18.33 -21.79
C VAL A 187 8.53 -18.14 -21.22
N GLY A 188 9.21 -17.06 -21.59
CA GLY A 188 10.57 -16.76 -21.13
C GLY A 188 10.66 -16.47 -19.63
N LYS A 189 9.69 -15.76 -19.04
CA LYS A 189 9.66 -15.54 -17.56
C LYS A 189 9.47 -16.84 -16.77
N ALA A 190 8.83 -17.83 -17.36
CA ALA A 190 8.70 -19.16 -16.76
C ALA A 190 9.94 -20.04 -17.00
N GLY A 191 11.03 -19.50 -17.57
CA GLY A 191 12.26 -20.23 -17.84
C GLY A 191 12.19 -21.18 -19.05
N VAL A 192 11.18 -21.05 -19.91
CA VAL A 192 11.05 -21.89 -21.11
C VAL A 192 11.73 -21.20 -22.29
N ASP A 193 12.70 -21.87 -22.90
CA ASP A 193 13.34 -21.42 -24.14
C ASP A 193 12.46 -21.78 -25.35
N PHE A 194 12.05 -20.78 -26.12
CA PHE A 194 11.25 -20.95 -27.33
C PHE A 194 11.87 -20.13 -28.47
N ARG A 195 12.15 -20.80 -29.60
CA ARG A 195 12.89 -20.24 -30.73
C ARG A 195 12.08 -20.33 -32.00
N VAL A 196 12.16 -19.27 -32.81
CA VAL A 196 11.44 -19.16 -34.09
C VAL A 196 12.43 -18.78 -35.18
N LYS A 197 12.41 -19.50 -36.31
CA LYS A 197 13.22 -19.16 -37.48
C LYS A 197 12.48 -18.16 -38.35
N ALA A 198 13.22 -17.33 -39.09
CA ALA A 198 12.64 -16.37 -40.03
C ALA A 198 11.77 -17.03 -41.11
N SER A 199 12.05 -18.28 -41.49
CA SER A 199 11.25 -19.06 -42.45
C SER A 199 9.85 -19.39 -41.95
N ASP A 200 9.64 -19.39 -40.64
CA ASP A 200 8.42 -19.90 -40.01
C ASP A 200 7.42 -18.77 -39.70
N VAL A 201 7.79 -17.52 -40.00
CA VAL A 201 7.03 -16.33 -39.63
C VAL A 201 7.01 -15.23 -40.69
N ALA A 202 5.92 -14.46 -40.69
CA ALA A 202 5.78 -13.24 -41.47
C ALA A 202 5.37 -12.08 -40.56
N PHE A 203 6.10 -10.97 -40.61
CA PHE A 203 5.78 -9.79 -39.81
C PHE A 203 4.41 -9.24 -40.19
N THR A 204 3.63 -8.83 -39.18
CA THR A 204 2.37 -8.13 -39.37
C THR A 204 2.18 -7.01 -38.34
N PRO A 205 1.95 -5.76 -38.76
CA PRO A 205 1.62 -4.69 -37.83
C PRO A 205 0.15 -4.75 -37.37
N ARG A 206 -0.72 -5.49 -38.09
CA ARG A 206 -2.18 -5.56 -37.84
C ARG A 206 -2.85 -6.72 -38.57
N LEU A 207 -3.90 -7.30 -37.98
CA LEU A 207 -4.76 -8.26 -38.67
C LEU A 207 -5.76 -7.55 -39.61
N ALA A 208 -6.24 -8.28 -40.64
CA ALA A 208 -7.27 -7.79 -41.54
C ALA A 208 -8.57 -7.40 -40.79
N SER A 209 -8.97 -8.21 -39.80
CA SER A 209 -10.12 -7.94 -38.93
C SER A 209 -9.97 -6.66 -38.10
N GLN A 210 -8.74 -6.26 -37.76
CA GLN A 210 -8.48 -5.03 -37.02
C GLN A 210 -8.59 -3.77 -37.91
N LYS A 211 -8.61 -3.92 -39.25
CA LYS A 211 -8.75 -2.79 -40.17
C LYS A 211 -10.09 -2.08 -39.99
N ALA A 212 -11.18 -2.83 -39.91
CA ALA A 212 -12.52 -2.29 -39.72
C ALA A 212 -12.64 -1.48 -38.41
N MET A 213 -11.89 -1.88 -37.39
CA MET A 213 -11.87 -1.26 -36.06
C MET A 213 -10.84 -0.11 -35.92
N LYS A 214 -10.07 0.20 -36.98
CA LYS A 214 -8.92 1.13 -36.94
C LYS A 214 -7.94 0.82 -35.80
N LYS A 215 -7.72 -0.48 -35.53
CA LYS A 215 -6.77 -0.96 -34.51
C LYS A 215 -5.53 -1.58 -35.16
N ALA A 216 -4.48 -1.72 -34.36
CA ALA A 216 -3.24 -2.40 -34.71
C ALA A 216 -2.77 -3.27 -33.55
N ILE A 217 -1.81 -4.15 -33.80
CA ILE A 217 -1.15 -4.93 -32.75
C ILE A 217 -0.14 -4.00 -32.08
N PHE A 218 -0.22 -3.86 -30.76
CA PHE A 218 0.70 -3.01 -30.02
C PHE A 218 2.13 -3.55 -30.14
N GLY A 219 3.03 -2.76 -30.74
CA GLY A 219 4.40 -3.18 -31.05
C GLY A 219 4.54 -4.14 -32.26
N GLY A 220 3.44 -4.42 -32.98
CA GLY A 220 3.42 -5.41 -34.07
C GLY A 220 3.46 -6.86 -33.59
N GLY A 221 3.43 -7.79 -34.55
CA GLY A 221 3.50 -9.22 -34.29
C GLY A 221 3.98 -10.01 -35.51
N TYR A 222 3.96 -11.33 -35.40
CA TYR A 222 4.29 -12.22 -36.50
C TYR A 222 3.17 -13.24 -36.69
N LEU A 223 2.75 -13.48 -37.93
CA LEU A 223 1.98 -14.66 -38.29
C LEU A 223 2.92 -15.84 -38.37
N MET A 224 2.55 -16.98 -37.80
CA MET A 224 3.33 -18.22 -37.83
C MET A 224 2.54 -19.36 -38.46
N SER A 225 3.24 -20.41 -38.91
CA SER A 225 2.59 -21.64 -39.35
C SER A 225 1.82 -22.32 -38.21
N GLU A 226 0.79 -23.11 -38.53
CA GLU A 226 0.02 -23.87 -37.53
C GLU A 226 0.92 -24.80 -36.70
N ALA A 227 1.93 -25.41 -37.34
CA ALA A 227 2.93 -26.21 -36.66
C ALA A 227 3.68 -25.42 -35.57
N LYS A 228 4.11 -24.19 -35.88
CA LYS A 228 4.76 -23.31 -34.87
C LYS A 228 3.79 -22.78 -33.84
N ALA A 229 2.53 -22.54 -34.20
CA ALA A 229 1.50 -22.15 -33.24
C ALA A 229 1.25 -23.27 -32.21
N ALA A 230 1.26 -24.52 -32.65
CA ALA A 230 1.15 -25.69 -31.78
C ALA A 230 2.38 -25.83 -30.86
N GLU A 231 3.59 -25.64 -31.38
CA GLU A 231 4.82 -25.63 -30.54
C GLU A 231 4.78 -24.51 -29.49
N LEU A 232 4.36 -23.29 -29.86
CA LEU A 232 4.22 -22.20 -28.91
C LEU A 232 3.17 -22.51 -27.84
N LYS A 233 2.05 -23.12 -28.23
CA LYS A 233 1.00 -23.52 -27.28
C LYS A 233 1.52 -24.57 -26.29
N ALA A 234 2.31 -25.54 -26.75
CA ALA A 234 2.98 -26.49 -25.86
C ALA A 234 3.97 -25.78 -24.91
N ALA A 235 4.72 -24.80 -25.40
CA ALA A 235 5.60 -23.99 -24.55
C ALA A 235 4.83 -23.13 -23.53
N GLU A 236 3.68 -22.57 -23.90
CA GLU A 236 2.79 -21.81 -23.00
C GLU A 236 2.16 -22.71 -21.93
N LEU A 237 1.80 -23.96 -22.26
CA LEU A 237 1.31 -24.94 -21.30
C LEU A 237 2.41 -25.33 -20.30
N LYS A 238 3.60 -25.66 -20.80
CA LYS A 238 4.76 -25.92 -19.93
C LYS A 238 5.09 -24.73 -19.03
N ALA A 239 5.02 -23.51 -19.56
CA ALA A 239 5.22 -22.30 -18.78
C ALA A 239 4.15 -22.12 -17.69
N ALA A 240 2.89 -22.45 -17.99
CA ALA A 240 1.81 -22.41 -17.00
C ALA A 240 1.98 -23.46 -15.90
N GLU A 241 2.41 -24.67 -16.25
CA GLU A 241 2.72 -25.74 -15.30
C GLU A 241 3.89 -25.37 -14.39
N LEU A 242 4.99 -24.87 -14.96
CA LEU A 242 6.15 -24.41 -14.19
C LEU A 242 5.78 -23.27 -13.23
N LYS A 243 4.98 -22.31 -13.70
CA LYS A 243 4.52 -21.21 -12.85
C LYS A 243 3.57 -21.67 -11.74
N ALA A 244 2.71 -22.65 -12.02
CA ALA A 244 1.84 -23.24 -11.01
C ALA A 244 2.65 -24.04 -9.97
N ALA A 245 3.67 -24.76 -10.41
CA ALA A 245 4.61 -25.45 -9.53
C ALA A 245 5.42 -24.47 -8.69
N GLU A 246 5.89 -23.35 -9.28
CA GLU A 246 6.59 -22.28 -8.57
C GLU A 246 5.71 -21.60 -7.53
N LEU A 247 4.44 -21.31 -7.84
CA LEU A 247 3.49 -20.76 -6.87
C LEU A 247 3.23 -21.73 -5.72
N LYS A 248 3.03 -23.02 -6.01
CA LYS A 248 2.90 -24.04 -4.97
C LYS A 248 4.17 -24.20 -4.14
N ALA A 249 5.33 -24.15 -4.79
CA ALA A 249 6.62 -24.19 -4.11
C ALA A 249 6.85 -22.94 -3.27
N ALA A 250 6.39 -21.77 -3.70
CA ALA A 250 6.45 -20.52 -2.93
C ALA A 250 5.45 -20.51 -1.78
N GLU A 251 4.26 -21.09 -1.93
CA GLU A 251 3.31 -21.30 -0.83
C GLU A 251 3.82 -22.31 0.19
N LEU A 252 4.37 -23.43 -0.28
CA LEU A 252 5.04 -24.43 0.56
C LEU A 252 6.27 -23.82 1.22
N LYS A 253 7.08 -23.05 0.50
CA LYS A 253 8.24 -22.33 1.06
C LYS A 253 7.81 -21.25 2.03
N ALA A 254 6.70 -20.55 1.83
CA ALA A 254 6.18 -19.62 2.83
C ALA A 254 5.70 -20.37 4.09
N ALA A 255 5.11 -21.56 3.92
CA ALA A 255 4.74 -22.43 5.04
C ALA A 255 5.96 -23.12 5.69
N GLU A 256 7.03 -23.35 4.92
CA GLU A 256 8.30 -23.89 5.38
C GLU A 256 9.18 -22.81 5.98
N ASP A 257 9.17 -21.56 5.54
CA ASP A 257 9.89 -20.43 6.17
C ASP A 257 9.24 -20.11 7.53
N VAL A 258 7.94 -20.41 7.70
CA VAL A 258 7.28 -20.46 9.01
C VAL A 258 7.79 -21.63 9.87
N LYS A 259 8.27 -22.73 9.27
CA LYS A 259 8.83 -23.91 9.97
C LYS A 259 10.36 -23.89 10.13
N ALA A 260 11.08 -23.30 9.18
CA ALA A 260 12.53 -23.13 9.06
C ALA A 260 13.00 -21.92 9.86
N ALA A 261 12.24 -21.58 10.89
CA ALA A 261 12.68 -20.96 12.12
C ALA A 261 13.82 -21.77 12.83
N GLU A 262 14.56 -22.61 12.12
CA GLU A 262 15.65 -23.45 12.61
C GLU A 262 17.00 -22.71 12.58
N ASP A 263 17.14 -21.63 11.79
CA ASP A 263 18.21 -20.62 11.93
C ASP A 263 17.79 -19.45 12.85
N VAL A 264 16.89 -19.71 13.81
CA VAL A 264 16.49 -18.68 14.78
C VAL A 264 17.54 -18.54 15.86
N THR A 265 18.22 -17.41 15.85
CA THR A 265 18.94 -16.94 17.04
C THR A 265 17.90 -16.61 18.11
N ILE A 266 17.80 -17.46 19.13
CA ILE A 266 16.97 -17.23 20.31
C ILE A 266 17.74 -16.31 21.25
N TRP A 267 17.18 -15.13 21.55
CA TRP A 267 17.71 -14.20 22.54
C TRP A 267 17.14 -14.55 23.92
N PRO A 268 17.93 -15.13 24.84
CA PRO A 268 17.41 -15.49 26.16
C PRO A 268 17.19 -14.25 27.02
N LEU A 269 16.15 -14.29 27.86
CA LEU A 269 15.92 -13.26 28.87
C LEU A 269 17.02 -13.29 29.94
N ASN A 270 17.52 -12.12 30.31
CA ASN A 270 18.42 -11.96 31.45
C ASN A 270 17.64 -11.95 32.77
N ASP A 271 18.36 -12.03 33.90
CA ASP A 271 17.74 -12.11 35.22
C ASP A 271 16.90 -10.87 35.57
N LYS A 272 17.29 -9.68 35.11
CA LYS A 272 16.51 -8.46 35.33
C LYS A 272 15.18 -8.51 34.59
N GLU A 273 15.17 -9.01 33.36
CA GLU A 273 13.94 -9.17 32.56
C GLU A 273 13.00 -10.21 33.17
N LYS A 274 13.55 -11.32 33.67
CA LYS A 274 12.76 -12.32 34.42
C LYS A 274 12.15 -11.73 35.70
N GLN A 275 12.91 -10.95 36.46
CA GLN A 275 12.41 -10.24 37.65
C GLN A 275 11.34 -9.20 37.31
N ILE A 276 11.40 -8.57 36.13
CA ILE A 276 10.33 -7.70 35.66
C ILE A 276 9.07 -8.53 35.45
N ILE A 277 9.16 -9.67 34.77
CA ILE A 277 8.03 -10.57 34.50
C ILE A 277 7.40 -11.09 35.79
N GLU A 278 8.19 -11.50 36.79
CA GLU A 278 7.71 -11.97 38.09
C GLU A 278 6.87 -10.94 38.87
N LYS A 279 7.04 -9.65 38.56
CA LYS A 279 6.28 -8.54 39.16
C LYS A 279 5.03 -8.15 38.37
N LEU A 280 4.87 -8.68 37.16
CA LEU A 280 3.65 -8.51 36.39
C LEU A 280 2.57 -9.44 36.97
N GLY A 281 1.31 -8.99 36.92
CA GLY A 281 0.18 -9.51 37.71
C GLY A 281 -0.08 -11.01 37.63
#